data_AF-A0A968LW08-F1
#
_entry.id   AF-A0A968LW08-F1
#
_cell.length_a   1.000
_cell.length_b   1.000
_cell.length_c   1.000
_cell.angle_alpha   90.00
_cell.angle_beta   90.00
_cell.angle_gamma   90.00
#
_symmetry.space_group_name_H-M   'P 1'
#
loop_
_entity.id
_entity.type
_entity.pdbx_description
1 polymer ?
#
loop_
_entity_poly.entity_id
_entity_poly.type
_entity_poly.pdbx_seq_one_letter_code
_entity_poly.pdbx_strand_id
1 'polypeptide(L)'
;MKLTRLHLRLAPQTAKVSPLSLQTLGSLRDLFGEQDRAMLTEIFECYLSEAPQLLQAIDQAMLTGNALALAQSAHSLKSSSAYVGAIEVSRLCSELEILAEGEVWQRSRTKYISFR
;
A
#
# COMPACT_ATOMS: atom_id res chain seq x y z
N MET A 1 9.19 33.97 13.36
CA MET A 1 9.39 33.59 11.95
C MET A 1 9.08 32.10 11.79
N LYS A 2 8.20 31.76 10.84
CA LYS A 2 7.45 30.50 10.75
C LYS A 2 8.34 29.32 10.34
N LEU A 3 8.46 28.32 11.21
CA LEU A 3 9.02 27.01 10.88
C LEU A 3 7.86 26.11 10.41
N THR A 4 7.63 26.03 9.10
CA THR A 4 6.59 25.17 8.53
C THR A 4 7.10 23.73 8.52
N ARG A 5 6.90 23.05 9.64
CA ARG A 5 7.06 21.61 9.84
C ARG A 5 6.08 20.91 8.89
N LEU A 6 6.57 20.30 7.82
CA LEU A 6 5.80 19.34 7.01
C LEU A 6 5.57 18.10 7.88
N HIS A 7 4.61 18.18 8.80
CA HIS A 7 3.99 17.01 9.37
C HIS A 7 3.20 16.38 8.23
N LEU A 8 3.78 15.38 7.56
CA LEU A 8 2.97 14.38 6.87
C LEU A 8 2.19 13.66 7.98
N ARG A 9 1.09 14.29 8.38
CA ARG A 9 0.19 13.80 9.40
C ARG A 9 -0.58 12.66 8.73
N LEU A 10 0.04 11.47 8.71
CA LEU A 10 -0.71 10.22 8.78
C LEU A 10 -1.39 10.20 10.16
N ALA A 11 -2.30 11.14 10.41
CA ALA A 11 -3.32 10.90 11.41
C ALA A 11 -4.05 9.68 10.88
N PRO A 12 -4.11 8.56 11.62
CA PRO A 12 -5.08 7.54 11.29
C PRO A 12 -6.42 8.26 11.45
N GLN A 13 -7.03 8.62 10.32
CA GLN A 13 -8.38 9.13 10.27
C GLN A 13 -9.23 7.91 10.56
N THR A 14 -9.29 7.49 11.83
CA THR A 14 -10.12 6.38 12.30
C THR A 14 -11.56 6.86 12.33
N ALA A 15 -12.09 7.24 11.16
CA ALA A 15 -13.48 6.98 10.89
C ALA A 15 -13.67 5.47 11.05
N LYS A 16 -14.83 5.07 11.55
CA LYS A 16 -15.23 3.68 11.81
C LYS A 16 -15.44 2.93 10.48
N VAL A 17 -14.41 2.90 9.64
CA VAL A 17 -14.37 2.20 8.37
C VAL A 17 -13.86 0.80 8.69
N SER A 18 -14.62 -0.20 8.28
CA SER A 18 -14.16 -1.58 8.37
C SER A 18 -12.82 -1.68 7.62
N PRO A 19 -11.74 -2.18 8.25
CA PRO A 19 -10.43 -2.28 7.61
C PRO A 19 -10.45 -3.21 6.39
N LEU A 20 -11.43 -4.11 6.32
CA LEU A 20 -11.71 -4.97 5.17
C LEU A 20 -13.12 -4.72 4.64
N SER A 21 -13.26 -4.77 3.32
CA SER A 21 -14.55 -4.71 2.62
C SER A 21 -15.38 -5.97 2.87
N LEU A 22 -16.55 -5.82 3.49
CA LEU A 22 -17.51 -6.91 3.68
C LEU A 22 -18.00 -7.49 2.35
N GLN A 23 -18.04 -6.68 1.29
CA GLN A 23 -18.42 -7.13 -0.05
C GLN A 23 -17.36 -8.08 -0.60
N THR A 24 -16.07 -7.73 -0.48
CA THR A 24 -14.97 -8.60 -0.91
C THR A 24 -14.92 -9.89 -0.11
N LEU A 25 -15.12 -9.82 1.21
CA LEU A 25 -15.20 -11.01 2.07
C LEU A 25 -16.37 -11.93 1.67
N GLY A 26 -17.52 -11.34 1.32
CA GLY A 26 -18.66 -12.07 0.76
C GLY A 26 -18.28 -12.77 -0.54
N SER A 27 -17.70 -12.05 -1.50
CA SER A 27 -17.27 -12.62 -2.79
C SER A 27 -16.22 -13.73 -2.65
N LEU A 28 -15.25 -13.59 -1.73
CA LEU A 28 -14.28 -14.65 -1.45
C LEU A 28 -14.97 -15.89 -0.87
N ARG A 29 -15.92 -15.70 0.06
CA ARG A 29 -16.69 -16.82 0.63
C ARG A 29 -17.57 -17.50 -0.43
N ASP A 30 -18.16 -16.75 -1.34
CA ASP A 30 -18.96 -17.29 -2.43
C ASP A 30 -18.10 -18.07 -3.44
N LEU A 31 -16.85 -17.61 -3.67
CA LEU A 31 -15.90 -18.25 -4.59
C LEU A 31 -15.41 -19.61 -4.08
N PHE A 32 -15.07 -19.71 -2.79
CA PHE A 32 -14.53 -20.94 -2.18
C PHE A 32 -15.59 -21.83 -1.52
N GLY A 33 -16.81 -21.30 -1.35
CA GLY A 33 -17.91 -21.97 -0.67
C GLY A 33 -17.95 -21.65 0.83
N GLU A 34 -19.16 -21.57 1.40
CA GLU A 34 -19.39 -21.09 2.77
C GLU A 34 -18.68 -21.89 3.86
N GLN A 35 -18.27 -23.14 3.58
CA GLN A 35 -17.63 -24.04 4.53
C GLN A 35 -16.10 -24.10 4.39
N ASP A 36 -15.52 -23.50 3.34
CA ASP A 36 -14.07 -23.60 3.11
C ASP A 36 -13.31 -22.49 3.85
N ARG A 37 -13.33 -22.61 5.18
CA ARG A 37 -12.56 -21.73 6.07
C ARG A 37 -11.05 -21.91 5.89
N ALA A 38 -10.59 -23.09 5.50
CA ALA A 38 -9.17 -23.39 5.34
C ALA A 38 -8.58 -22.56 4.19
N MET A 39 -9.26 -22.52 3.05
CA MET A 39 -8.81 -21.71 1.90
C MET A 39 -8.82 -20.21 2.21
N LEU A 40 -9.85 -19.72 2.92
CA LEU A 40 -9.88 -18.33 3.37
C LEU A 40 -8.71 -18.01 4.31
N THR A 41 -8.42 -18.90 5.27
CA THR A 41 -7.27 -18.76 6.17
C THR A 41 -5.95 -18.70 5.38
N GLU A 42 -5.74 -19.60 4.43
CA GLU A 42 -4.52 -19.64 3.62
C GLU A 42 -4.30 -18.33 2.82
N ILE A 43 -5.37 -17.76 2.26
CA ILE A 43 -5.31 -16.47 1.55
C ILE A 43 -4.85 -15.34 2.48
N PHE A 44 -5.42 -15.25 3.68
CA PHE A 44 -5.04 -14.23 4.65
C PHE A 44 -3.63 -14.46 5.19
N GLU A 45 -3.23 -15.70 5.42
CA GLU A 45 -1.86 -16.05 5.84
C GLU A 45 -0.83 -15.67 4.76
N CYS A 46 -1.11 -15.98 3.49
CA CYS A 46 -0.28 -15.54 2.36
C CYS A 46 -0.14 -14.03 2.34
N TYR A 47 -1.25 -13.29 2.43
CA TYR A 47 -1.24 -11.83 2.45
C TYR A 47 -0.44 -11.28 3.63
N LEU A 48 -0.63 -11.81 4.85
CA LEU A 48 0.08 -11.37 6.05
C LEU A 48 1.58 -11.68 6.01
N SER A 49 1.99 -12.71 5.27
CA SER A 49 3.40 -13.03 5.03
C SER A 49 4.04 -12.12 3.99
N GLU A 50 3.32 -11.77 2.92
CA GLU A 50 3.84 -10.99 1.80
C GLU A 50 3.84 -9.48 2.09
N ALA A 51 2.77 -8.95 2.67
CA ALA A 51 2.58 -7.50 2.83
C ALA A 51 3.73 -6.78 3.55
N PRO A 52 4.32 -7.31 4.65
CA PRO A 52 5.46 -6.68 5.31
C PRO A 52 6.70 -6.57 4.42
N GLN A 53 6.94 -7.56 3.56
CA GLN A 53 8.09 -7.59 2.65
C GLN A 53 7.93 -6.53 1.56
N LEU A 54 6.71 -6.40 1.02
CA LEU A 54 6.39 -5.37 0.02
C LEU A 54 6.46 -3.96 0.60
N LEU A 55 5.99 -3.76 1.83
CA LEU A 55 6.14 -2.48 2.54
C LEU A 55 7.61 -2.11 2.74
N GLN A 56 8.44 -3.07 3.14
CA GLN A 56 9.87 -2.85 3.26
C GLN A 56 10.51 -2.49 1.91
N ALA A 57 10.11 -3.15 0.83
CA ALA A 57 10.58 -2.84 -0.52
C ALA A 57 10.17 -1.43 -0.98
N ILE A 58 8.94 -1.01 -0.68
CA ILE A 58 8.45 0.36 -0.90
C ILE A 58 9.34 1.37 -0.17
N ASP A 59 9.59 1.16 1.14
CA ASP A 59 10.43 2.04 1.94
C ASP A 59 11.85 2.16 1.36
N GLN A 60 12.46 1.04 0.97
CA GLN A 60 13.79 1.04 0.36
C GLN A 60 13.82 1.73 -1.01
N ALA A 61 12.80 1.51 -1.84
CA ALA A 61 12.67 2.18 -3.12
C ALA A 61 12.52 3.70 -2.96
N MET A 62 11.80 4.16 -1.94
CA MET A 62 11.70 5.58 -1.59
C MET A 62 13.05 6.16 -1.14
N LEU A 63 13.78 5.45 -0.26
CA LEU A 63 15.09 5.90 0.24
C LEU A 63 16.15 6.00 -0.86
N THR A 64 16.19 5.02 -1.75
CA THR A 64 17.14 4.96 -2.87
C THR A 64 16.68 5.81 -4.06
N GLY A 65 15.42 6.22 -4.05
CA GLY A 65 14.71 6.90 -5.13
C GLY A 65 14.61 6.06 -6.42
N ASN A 66 14.47 4.74 -6.26
CA ASN A 66 14.28 3.80 -7.37
C ASN A 66 12.79 3.77 -7.76
N ALA A 67 12.42 4.55 -8.78
CA ALA A 67 11.03 4.69 -9.24
C ALA A 67 10.43 3.35 -9.69
N LEU A 68 11.18 2.55 -10.43
CA LEU A 68 10.72 1.27 -10.95
C LEU A 68 10.41 0.29 -9.82
N ALA A 69 11.31 0.18 -8.84
CA ALA A 69 11.10 -0.68 -7.68
C ALA A 69 9.91 -0.22 -6.82
N LEU A 70 9.71 1.10 -6.70
CA LEU A 70 8.56 1.67 -6.00
C LEU A 70 7.26 1.31 -6.71
N ALA A 71 7.18 1.53 -8.03
CA ALA A 71 6.01 1.22 -8.84
C ALA A 71 5.67 -0.28 -8.76
N GLN A 72 6.66 -1.16 -8.93
CA GLN A 72 6.46 -2.61 -8.87
C GLN A 72 5.99 -3.09 -7.50
N SER A 73 6.63 -2.63 -6.42
CA SER A 73 6.26 -3.05 -5.06
C SER A 73 4.87 -2.53 -4.67
N ALA A 74 4.55 -1.29 -5.05
CA ALA A 74 3.23 -0.71 -4.87
C ALA A 74 2.17 -1.45 -5.70
N HIS A 75 2.45 -1.80 -6.96
CA HIS A 75 1.54 -2.57 -7.81
C HIS A 75 1.19 -3.94 -7.21
N SER A 76 2.20 -4.67 -6.72
CA SER A 76 1.99 -5.98 -6.08
C SER A 76 1.14 -5.84 -4.83
N LEU A 77 1.48 -4.91 -3.93
CA LEU A 77 0.75 -4.70 -2.69
C LEU A 77 -0.68 -4.19 -2.95
N LYS A 78 -0.88 -3.37 -3.99
CA LYS A 78 -2.20 -2.93 -4.45
C LYS A 78 -3.09 -4.13 -4.77
N SER A 79 -2.61 -5.02 -5.64
CA SER A 79 -3.37 -6.17 -6.11
C SER A 79 -3.69 -7.15 -4.99
N SER A 80 -2.72 -7.48 -4.14
CA SER A 80 -2.93 -8.39 -3.00
C SER A 80 -3.87 -7.79 -1.95
N SER A 81 -3.77 -6.48 -1.68
CA SER A 81 -4.68 -5.76 -0.78
C SER A 81 -6.11 -5.71 -1.30
N ALA A 82 -6.30 -5.46 -2.60
CA ALA A 82 -7.62 -5.47 -3.22
C ALA A 82 -8.27 -6.85 -3.13
N TYR A 83 -7.48 -7.91 -3.35
CA TYR A 83 -7.94 -9.29 -3.29
C TYR A 83 -8.52 -9.66 -1.92
N VAL A 84 -7.85 -9.27 -0.82
CA VAL A 84 -8.33 -9.54 0.55
C VAL A 84 -9.32 -8.49 1.08
N GLY A 85 -9.64 -7.47 0.29
CA GLY A 85 -10.59 -6.41 0.66
C GLY A 85 -9.99 -5.29 1.51
N ALA A 86 -8.66 -5.19 1.63
CA ALA A 86 -7.95 -4.07 2.25
C ALA A 86 -7.93 -2.86 1.29
N ILE A 87 -9.12 -2.33 0.97
CA ILE A 87 -9.34 -1.35 -0.10
C ILE A 87 -8.55 -0.06 0.12
N GLU A 88 -8.43 0.40 1.36
CA GLU A 88 -7.67 1.63 1.64
C GLU A 88 -6.17 1.45 1.38
N VAL A 89 -5.61 0.28 1.69
CA VAL A 89 -4.21 -0.03 1.37
C VAL A 89 -4.02 -0.10 -0.15
N SER A 90 -4.95 -0.76 -0.85
CA SER A 90 -4.95 -0.79 -2.32
C SER A 90 -4.99 0.62 -2.93
N ARG A 91 -5.83 1.51 -2.38
CA ARG A 91 -5.97 2.89 -2.84
C ARG A 91 -4.66 3.67 -2.68
N LEU A 92 -4.05 3.60 -1.50
CA LEU A 92 -2.76 4.26 -1.21
C LEU A 92 -1.63 3.73 -2.10
N CYS A 93 -1.58 2.41 -2.34
CA CYS A 93 -0.59 1.83 -3.24
C CYS A 93 -0.80 2.27 -4.69
N SER A 94 -2.04 2.45 -5.14
CA SER A 94 -2.33 3.02 -6.46
C SER A 94 -1.82 4.46 -6.59
N GLU A 95 -1.93 5.27 -5.54
CA GLU A 95 -1.37 6.63 -5.54
C GLU A 95 0.17 6.60 -5.62
N LEU A 96 0.82 5.70 -4.87
CA LEU A 96 2.28 5.53 -4.92
C LEU A 96 2.77 5.07 -6.30
N GLU A 97 2.07 4.13 -6.94
CA GLU A 97 2.37 3.65 -8.29
C GLU A 97 2.30 4.79 -9.30
N ILE A 98 1.22 5.59 -9.31
CA ILE A 98 1.06 6.76 -10.18
C ILE A 98 2.18 7.78 -9.94
N LEU A 99 2.54 8.04 -8.67
CA LEU A 99 3.61 8.97 -8.33
C LEU A 99 4.99 8.48 -8.80
N ALA A 100 5.22 7.17 -8.79
CA ALA A 100 6.47 6.56 -9.23
C ALA A 100 6.60 6.56 -10.77
N GLU A 101 5.48 6.40 -11.48
CA GLU A 101 5.42 6.44 -12.95
C GLU A 101 5.44 7.87 -13.51
N GLY A 102 5.02 8.87 -12.72
CA GLY A 102 5.02 10.27 -13.13
C GLY A 102 6.41 10.91 -13.15
N GLU A 103 6.63 11.86 -14.07
CA GLU A 103 7.87 12.66 -14.21
C GLU A 103 8.28 13.42 -12.92
N VAL A 104 7.39 13.52 -11.93
CA VAL A 104 7.58 14.25 -10.66
C VAL A 104 8.51 13.52 -9.69
N TRP A 105 8.73 12.21 -9.85
CA TRP A 105 9.66 11.45 -9.01
C TRP A 105 11.10 11.99 -9.09
N GLN A 106 11.52 12.42 -10.29
CA GLN A 106 12.84 13.01 -10.52
C GLN A 106 12.96 14.45 -9.99
N ARG A 107 11.86 15.19 -9.86
CA ARG A 107 11.87 16.62 -9.50
C ARG A 107 11.85 16.89 -7.99
N SER A 108 11.38 15.92 -7.21
CA SER A 108 11.29 16.03 -5.74
C SER A 108 12.62 15.79 -5.02
N ARG A 109 13.61 15.15 -5.67
CA ARG A 109 14.94 14.88 -5.08
C ARG A 109 15.89 16.08 -5.11
N THR A 110 15.78 17.00 -6.06
CA THR A 110 16.73 18.13 -6.19
C THR A 110 16.65 19.13 -5.04
N LYS A 111 15.59 19.09 -4.21
CA LYS A 111 15.47 19.97 -3.03
C LYS A 111 15.97 19.36 -1.72
N TYR A 112 16.27 18.05 -1.66
CA TYR A 112 16.57 17.38 -0.39
C TYR A 112 18.05 16.99 -0.19
N ILE A 113 18.90 17.11 -1.22
CA ILE A 113 20.31 16.70 -1.15
C ILE A 113 21.26 17.90 -0.94
N SER A 114 20.75 19.14 -0.88
CA SER A 114 21.55 20.36 -0.68
C SER A 114 21.67 20.81 0.79
N PHE A 115 21.32 19.98 1.77
CA PHE A 115 21.53 20.28 3.18
C PHE A 115 22.20 19.09 3.88
N ARG A 116 23.46 18.86 3.51
CA ARG A 116 24.43 18.21 4.38
C ARG A 116 25.48 19.23 4.78
#